data_AF-A0A1U7Y7L5-F1
#
_entry.id   AF-A0A1U7Y7L5-F1
#
_cell.length_a   1.000
_cell.length_b   1.000
_cell.length_c   1.000
_cell.angle_alpha   90.00
_cell.angle_beta   90.00
_cell.angle_gamma   90.00
#
_symmetry.space_group_name_H-M   'P 1'
#
loop_
_entity.id
_entity.type
_entity.pdbx_description
1 polymer ?
#
loop_
_entity_poly.entity_id
_entity_poly.type
_entity_poly.pdbx_seq_one_letter_code
_entity_poly.pdbx_strand_id
1 'polypeptide(L)'
;MNSPISEGQGVLAGFFGILATDCSIFPIHFEKWLDLPVTTFNRCYDRFIKPRFCFRTTESNARRYVYNSMCKKWGARRLKLFDKVYDPLKSRAEIMDSVPLGIPPDQWISYVDYRFKEKTHEICKRNAEIRKKQIVSHIGGSKYNSRRRAEMMVETGLKSGRGQLYLATHRNKDRSYVNEAAKEICEKIEPVLSQSTVDESEISPNDTIGKVLGKEHFGRVRCLGLGAVPGRAFRQTRPHYSDLNASSYNNGSCFSQCQKKYNQMLNAHNQIQENYREMMNINTQMMNANTQMMNAFKVHMIMKEGRIPEEFAGIFVSPPHSTVRKVHNFLI
;
A
#
# COMPACT_ATOMS: atom_id res chain seq x y z
N MET A 1 -19.53 -0.40 -7.18
CA MET A 1 -18.12 -0.43 -7.62
C MET A 1 -17.43 0.76 -6.97
N ASN A 2 -16.31 0.56 -6.27
CA ASN A 2 -15.75 1.57 -5.36
C ASN A 2 -14.32 1.94 -5.77
N SER A 3 -14.08 2.08 -7.08
CA SER A 3 -12.78 2.42 -7.67
C SER A 3 -12.89 3.74 -8.42
N PRO A 4 -11.82 4.56 -8.49
CA PRO A 4 -11.82 5.77 -9.27
C PRO A 4 -12.11 5.48 -10.75
N ILE A 5 -12.88 6.37 -11.37
CA ILE A 5 -13.27 6.31 -12.78
C ILE A 5 -12.85 7.55 -13.58
N SER A 6 -12.41 8.62 -12.90
CA SER A 6 -12.00 9.87 -13.52
C SER A 6 -10.55 9.84 -14.01
N GLU A 7 -10.18 10.85 -14.80
CA GLU A 7 -8.82 11.02 -15.35
C GLU A 7 -7.74 11.11 -14.27
N GLY A 8 -8.08 11.67 -13.09
CA GLY A 8 -7.20 11.74 -11.92
C GLY A 8 -6.75 10.38 -11.38
N GLN A 9 -7.35 9.27 -11.81
CA GLN A 9 -6.90 7.93 -11.45
C GLN A 9 -5.43 7.67 -11.83
N GLY A 10 -5.00 8.13 -13.00
CA GLY A 10 -3.61 7.95 -13.46
C GLY A 10 -2.61 8.66 -12.56
N VAL A 11 -2.92 9.92 -12.23
CA VAL A 11 -2.14 10.76 -11.30
C VAL A 11 -2.05 10.12 -9.93
N LEU A 12 -3.20 9.70 -9.38
CA LEU A 12 -3.27 9.02 -8.09
C LEU A 12 -2.44 7.71 -8.08
N ALA A 13 -2.51 6.91 -9.14
CA ALA A 13 -1.73 5.70 -9.27
C ALA A 13 -0.21 5.98 -9.39
N GLY A 14 0.17 7.06 -10.07
CA GLY A 14 1.55 7.54 -10.13
C GLY A 14 2.06 7.94 -8.75
N PHE A 15 1.29 8.74 -8.03
CA PHE A 15 1.61 9.20 -6.68
C PHE A 15 1.80 8.05 -5.69
N PHE A 16 0.93 7.03 -5.74
CA PHE A 16 1.13 5.79 -4.98
C PHE A 16 2.43 5.08 -5.31
N GLY A 17 2.87 5.15 -6.57
CA GLY A 17 4.15 4.58 -7.01
C GLY A 17 5.32 5.27 -6.33
N ILE A 18 5.28 6.61 -6.24
CA ILE A 18 6.28 7.43 -5.56
C ILE A 18 6.32 7.07 -4.07
N LEU A 19 5.16 7.07 -3.39
CA LEU A 19 5.09 6.73 -1.97
C LEU A 19 5.63 5.33 -1.68
N ALA A 20 5.33 4.36 -2.54
CA ALA A 20 5.80 2.98 -2.36
C ALA A 20 7.32 2.81 -2.56
N THR A 21 8.04 3.82 -3.07
CA THR A 21 9.50 3.81 -3.18
C THR A 21 10.22 4.28 -1.93
N ASP A 22 9.54 5.01 -1.06
CA ASP A 22 10.10 5.55 0.16
C ASP A 22 10.06 4.51 1.29
N CYS A 23 11.22 3.97 1.64
CA CYS A 23 11.36 2.93 2.68
C CYS A 23 11.21 3.46 4.11
N SER A 24 11.18 4.79 4.29
CA SER A 24 10.79 5.42 5.57
C SER A 24 9.28 5.42 5.76
N ILE A 25 8.51 5.45 4.67
CA ILE A 25 7.04 5.35 4.69
C ILE A 25 6.61 3.89 4.64
N PHE A 26 7.16 3.09 3.72
CA PHE A 26 6.82 1.67 3.56
C PHE A 26 8.07 0.81 3.64
N PRO A 27 8.43 0.33 4.84
CA PRO A 27 9.61 -0.49 5.02
C PRO A 27 9.57 -1.78 4.20
N ILE A 28 10.73 -2.24 3.75
CA ILE A 28 10.85 -3.40 2.85
C ILE A 28 11.24 -4.70 3.56
N HIS A 29 11.61 -4.64 4.84
CA HIS A 29 12.00 -5.81 5.63
C HIS A 29 10.83 -6.72 5.99
N PHE A 30 9.60 -6.21 6.02
CA PHE A 30 8.41 -7.03 6.24
C PHE A 30 8.22 -8.02 5.09
N GLU A 31 8.01 -9.30 5.40
CA GLU A 31 7.80 -10.31 4.37
C GLU A 31 6.52 -10.04 3.59
N LYS A 32 5.40 -9.85 4.30
CA LYS A 32 4.08 -9.61 3.72
C LYS A 32 3.59 -8.20 4.03
N TRP A 33 2.75 -7.69 3.13
CA TRP A 33 2.08 -6.41 3.33
C TRP A 33 1.21 -6.41 4.60
N LEU A 34 0.65 -7.56 4.96
CA LEU A 34 -0.17 -7.73 6.18
C LEU A 34 0.64 -7.63 7.47
N ASP A 35 1.97 -7.77 7.40
CA ASP A 35 2.85 -7.69 8.56
C ASP A 35 3.23 -6.23 8.86
N LEU A 36 2.98 -5.31 7.93
CA LEU A 36 3.17 -3.87 8.16
C LEU A 36 2.19 -3.39 9.25
N PRO A 37 2.66 -2.58 10.22
CA PRO A 37 1.77 -1.94 11.17
C PRO A 37 0.65 -1.18 10.47
N VAL A 38 -0.59 -1.36 10.91
CA VAL A 38 -1.75 -0.65 10.33
C VAL A 38 -1.58 0.87 10.41
N THR A 39 -0.85 1.35 11.42
CA THR A 39 -0.48 2.75 11.62
C THR A 39 0.36 3.30 10.47
N THR A 40 1.20 2.48 9.84
CA THR A 40 1.99 2.85 8.66
C THR A 40 1.09 3.27 7.51
N PHE A 41 0.10 2.43 7.17
CA PHE A 41 -0.87 2.76 6.14
C PHE A 41 -1.73 3.96 6.53
N ASN A 42 -2.27 4.00 7.76
CA ASN A 42 -3.15 5.09 8.19
C ASN A 42 -2.44 6.43 8.17
N ARG A 43 -1.23 6.51 8.72
CA ARG A 43 -0.40 7.73 8.68
C ARG A 43 -0.12 8.17 7.26
N CYS A 44 0.19 7.23 6.37
CA CYS A 44 0.40 7.55 4.97
C CYS A 44 -0.86 8.11 4.30
N TYR A 45 -2.00 7.47 4.52
CA TYR A 45 -3.28 7.93 3.99
C TYR A 45 -3.62 9.34 4.49
N ASP A 46 -3.56 9.57 5.79
CA ASP A 46 -3.98 10.83 6.41
C ASP A 46 -3.01 11.99 6.13
N ARG A 47 -1.70 11.73 6.06
CA ARG A 47 -0.69 12.78 5.85
C ARG A 47 -0.45 13.10 4.37
N PHE A 48 -0.47 12.09 3.50
CA PHE A 48 -0.03 12.26 2.11
C PHE A 48 -1.18 12.23 1.12
N ILE A 49 -2.20 11.40 1.33
CA ILE A 49 -3.20 11.09 0.32
C ILE A 49 -4.47 11.92 0.52
N LYS A 50 -5.07 11.86 1.71
CA LYS A 50 -6.31 12.59 2.05
C LYS A 50 -6.21 14.11 1.79
N PRO A 51 -5.08 14.79 2.07
CA PRO A 51 -4.97 16.23 1.82
C PRO A 51 -4.83 16.62 0.33
N ARG A 52 -4.38 15.69 -0.54
CA ARG A 52 -4.06 15.96 -1.95
C ARG A 52 -5.10 15.42 -2.94
N PHE A 53 -6.00 14.56 -2.48
CA PHE A 53 -6.96 13.88 -3.35
C PHE A 53 -8.36 13.90 -2.75
N CYS A 54 -9.31 14.43 -3.51
CA CYS A 54 -10.73 14.38 -3.18
C CYS A 54 -11.34 13.05 -3.64
N PHE A 55 -11.86 12.26 -2.70
CA PHE A 55 -12.56 11.02 -3.00
C PHE A 55 -14.07 11.23 -2.93
N ARG A 56 -14.76 11.13 -4.07
CA ARG A 56 -16.24 11.13 -4.15
C ARG A 56 -16.83 9.77 -3.78
N THR A 57 -16.48 9.25 -2.61
CA THR A 57 -16.98 7.99 -2.03
C THR A 57 -16.80 8.02 -0.52
N THR A 58 -17.29 7.01 0.20
CA THR A 58 -17.07 6.91 1.65
C THR A 58 -15.59 6.73 1.98
N GLU A 59 -15.15 7.24 3.13
CA GLU A 59 -13.74 7.12 3.54
C GLU A 59 -13.29 5.65 3.61
N SER A 60 -14.15 4.75 4.09
CA SER A 60 -13.89 3.31 4.10
C SER A 60 -13.60 2.75 2.69
N ASN A 61 -14.37 3.18 1.69
CA ASN A 61 -14.16 2.76 0.30
C ASN A 61 -12.85 3.32 -0.28
N ALA A 62 -12.57 4.60 -0.02
CA ALA A 62 -11.34 5.25 -0.44
C ALA A 62 -10.12 4.55 0.17
N ARG A 63 -10.07 4.42 1.51
CA ARG A 63 -9.00 3.71 2.23
C ARG A 63 -8.77 2.32 1.68
N ARG A 64 -9.84 1.54 1.45
CA ARG A 64 -9.71 0.18 0.88
C ARG A 64 -9.10 0.18 -0.51
N TYR A 65 -9.51 1.09 -1.39
CA TYR A 65 -8.91 1.21 -2.72
C TYR A 65 -7.42 1.55 -2.64
N VAL A 66 -7.07 2.56 -1.83
CA VAL A 66 -5.68 2.97 -1.62
C VAL A 66 -4.85 1.82 -1.07
N TYR A 67 -5.32 1.15 -0.02
CA TYR A 67 -4.64 0.01 0.61
C TYR A 67 -4.30 -1.08 -0.41
N ASN A 68 -5.28 -1.50 -1.21
CA ASN A 68 -5.07 -2.54 -2.21
C ASN A 68 -4.09 -2.09 -3.32
N SER A 69 -4.13 -0.81 -3.69
CA SER A 69 -3.23 -0.27 -4.70
C SER A 69 -1.79 -0.16 -4.18
N MET A 70 -1.62 0.32 -2.95
CA MET A 70 -0.33 0.43 -2.28
C MET A 70 0.30 -0.94 -2.05
N CYS A 71 -0.46 -1.93 -1.60
CA CYS A 71 0.00 -3.32 -1.46
C CYS A 71 0.66 -3.87 -2.74
N LYS A 72 0.00 -3.67 -3.89
CA LYS A 72 0.55 -4.10 -5.19
C LYS A 72 1.82 -3.34 -5.56
N LYS A 73 1.83 -2.02 -5.35
CA LYS A 73 2.97 -1.16 -5.73
C LYS A 73 4.18 -1.42 -4.85
N TRP A 74 3.99 -1.61 -3.55
CA TRP A 74 5.04 -1.99 -2.61
C TRP A 74 5.68 -3.33 -2.99
N GLY A 75 4.87 -4.37 -3.25
CA GLY A 75 5.39 -5.67 -3.68
C GLY A 75 6.15 -5.58 -5.01
N ALA A 76 5.59 -4.86 -6.00
CA ALA A 76 6.24 -4.68 -7.31
C ALA A 76 7.55 -3.88 -7.20
N ARG A 77 7.60 -2.85 -6.35
CA ARG A 77 8.80 -2.03 -6.12
C ARG A 77 9.92 -2.84 -5.46
N ARG A 78 9.58 -3.64 -4.45
CA ARG A 78 10.52 -4.55 -3.77
C ARG A 78 11.11 -5.55 -4.74
N LEU A 79 10.28 -6.18 -5.57
CA LEU A 79 10.76 -7.12 -6.58
C LEU A 79 11.67 -6.43 -7.60
N LYS A 80 11.26 -5.27 -8.16
CA LYS A 80 12.10 -4.48 -9.07
C LYS A 80 13.41 -4.01 -8.43
N LEU A 81 13.44 -3.81 -7.11
CA LEU A 81 14.67 -3.49 -6.38
C LEU A 81 15.61 -4.69 -6.40
N PHE A 82 15.08 -5.86 -6.02
CA PHE A 82 15.84 -7.10 -5.97
C PHE A 82 16.37 -7.49 -7.36
N ASP A 83 15.53 -7.45 -8.40
CA ASP A 83 15.92 -7.84 -9.76
C ASP A 83 17.05 -6.99 -10.36
N LYS A 84 17.24 -5.75 -9.88
CA LYS A 84 18.34 -4.88 -10.31
C LYS A 84 19.70 -5.24 -9.70
N VAL A 85 19.68 -5.89 -8.54
CA VAL A 85 20.89 -6.20 -7.75
C VAL A 85 21.21 -7.68 -7.81
N TYR A 86 20.19 -8.52 -7.97
CA TYR A 86 20.32 -9.96 -8.00
C TYR A 86 21.13 -10.40 -9.23
N ASP A 87 22.20 -11.13 -8.94
CA ASP A 87 23.07 -11.76 -9.91
C ASP A 87 23.28 -13.21 -9.46
N PRO A 88 22.94 -14.22 -10.28
CA PRO A 88 23.14 -15.62 -9.91
C PRO A 88 24.62 -15.99 -9.67
N LEU A 89 25.57 -15.16 -10.12
CA LEU A 89 27.01 -15.37 -9.89
C LEU A 89 27.48 -14.80 -8.55
N LYS A 90 26.70 -13.91 -7.93
CA LYS A 90 27.05 -13.32 -6.63
C LYS A 90 26.55 -14.19 -5.49
N SER A 91 27.37 -14.30 -4.46
CA SER A 91 26.96 -14.87 -3.19
C SER A 91 25.89 -14.02 -2.51
N ARG A 92 25.15 -14.66 -1.60
CA ARG A 92 24.16 -13.98 -0.76
C ARG A 92 24.76 -12.82 0.03
N ALA A 93 25.98 -12.98 0.54
CA ALA A 93 26.68 -11.94 1.30
C ALA A 93 27.01 -10.73 0.42
N GLU A 94 27.55 -10.96 -0.79
CA GLU A 94 27.84 -9.87 -1.74
C GLU A 94 26.58 -9.08 -2.13
N ILE A 95 25.43 -9.76 -2.25
CA ILE A 95 24.14 -9.10 -2.50
C ILE A 95 23.69 -8.28 -1.29
N MET A 96 23.92 -8.75 -0.06
CA MET A 96 23.62 -8.00 1.16
C MET A 96 24.47 -6.73 1.28
N ASP A 97 25.76 -6.82 0.93
CA ASP A 97 26.69 -5.68 0.98
C ASP A 97 26.40 -4.64 -0.13
N SER A 98 25.77 -5.08 -1.21
CA SER A 98 25.33 -4.22 -2.33
C SER A 98 24.04 -3.45 -2.01
N VAL A 99 24.05 -2.63 -0.94
CA VAL A 99 22.87 -1.87 -0.48
C VAL A 99 22.49 -0.79 -1.50
N PRO A 100 21.27 -0.81 -2.06
CA PRO A 100 20.85 0.22 -3.02
C PRO A 100 20.68 1.60 -2.37
N LEU A 101 20.96 2.65 -3.14
CA LEU A 101 20.82 4.05 -2.67
C LEU A 101 19.41 4.33 -2.13
N GLY A 102 19.35 4.95 -0.96
CA GLY A 102 18.10 5.34 -0.29
C GLY A 102 17.38 4.21 0.46
N ILE A 103 18.01 3.04 0.57
CA ILE A 103 17.49 1.90 1.34
C ILE A 103 18.30 1.76 2.63
N PRO A 104 17.65 1.73 3.81
CA PRO A 104 18.36 1.44 5.06
C PRO A 104 19.00 0.03 5.03
N PRO A 105 20.29 -0.12 5.42
CA PRO A 105 21.00 -1.40 5.33
C PRO A 105 20.32 -2.55 6.08
N ASP A 106 19.82 -2.30 7.28
CA ASP A 106 19.07 -3.26 8.11
C ASP A 106 17.83 -3.80 7.37
N GLN A 107 17.12 -2.91 6.67
CA GLN A 107 15.95 -3.29 5.89
C GLN A 107 16.32 -4.10 4.65
N TRP A 108 17.44 -3.75 4.01
CA TRP A 108 17.94 -4.47 2.84
C TRP A 108 18.37 -5.89 3.19
N ILE A 109 19.19 -6.05 4.23
CA ILE A 109 19.68 -7.35 4.71
C ILE A 109 18.49 -8.27 5.01
N SER A 110 17.52 -7.78 5.80
CA SER A 110 16.31 -8.52 6.14
C SER A 110 15.48 -8.93 4.90
N TYR A 111 15.44 -8.05 3.89
CA TYR A 111 14.74 -8.35 2.65
C TYR A 111 15.47 -9.41 1.82
N VAL A 112 16.80 -9.31 1.69
CA VAL A 112 17.62 -10.33 1.02
C VAL A 112 17.49 -11.66 1.73
N ASP A 113 17.54 -11.68 3.07
CA ASP A 113 17.30 -12.89 3.88
C ASP A 113 15.98 -13.57 3.49
N TYR A 114 14.89 -12.81 3.44
CA TYR A 114 13.57 -13.29 3.04
C TYR A 114 13.56 -13.84 1.61
N ARG A 115 14.24 -13.19 0.65
CA ARG A 115 14.27 -13.62 -0.75
C ARG A 115 14.96 -14.97 -0.91
N PHE A 116 16.02 -15.21 -0.15
CA PHE A 116 16.80 -16.45 -0.19
C PHE A 116 16.20 -17.61 0.64
N LYS A 117 15.09 -17.42 1.36
CA LYS A 117 14.41 -18.52 2.04
C LYS A 117 13.92 -19.55 1.02
N GLU A 118 14.16 -20.83 1.29
CA GLU A 118 13.73 -21.96 0.44
C GLU A 118 12.24 -21.87 0.10
N LYS A 119 11.39 -21.68 1.11
CA LYS A 119 9.94 -21.50 0.93
C LYS A 119 9.60 -20.35 -0.03
N THR A 120 10.35 -19.25 0.01
CA THR A 120 10.15 -18.11 -0.89
C THR A 120 10.51 -18.50 -2.33
N HIS A 121 11.63 -19.21 -2.53
CA HIS A 121 12.03 -19.73 -3.84
C HIS A 121 11.02 -20.71 -4.43
N GLU A 122 10.51 -21.66 -3.64
CA GLU A 122 9.48 -22.59 -4.06
C GLU A 122 8.20 -21.88 -4.53
N ILE A 123 7.75 -20.88 -3.78
CA ILE A 123 6.58 -20.06 -4.15
C ILE A 123 6.86 -19.30 -5.45
N CYS A 124 8.06 -18.71 -5.61
CA CYS A 124 8.42 -17.99 -6.82
C CYS A 124 8.44 -18.92 -8.04
N LYS A 125 9.06 -20.11 -7.92
CA LYS A 125 9.12 -21.13 -8.99
C LYS A 125 7.72 -21.59 -9.39
N ARG A 126 6.88 -21.95 -8.41
CA ARG A 126 5.49 -22.34 -8.65
C ARG A 126 4.70 -21.23 -9.35
N ASN A 127 4.84 -19.98 -8.91
CA ASN A 127 4.16 -18.84 -9.52
C ASN A 127 4.65 -18.55 -10.95
N ALA A 128 5.92 -18.78 -11.25
CA ALA A 128 6.47 -18.68 -12.60
C ALA A 128 5.84 -19.74 -13.52
N GLU A 129 5.77 -21.00 -13.06
CA GLU A 129 5.10 -22.09 -13.82
C GLU A 129 3.60 -21.82 -14.02
N ILE A 130 2.89 -21.30 -13.02
CA ILE A 130 1.49 -20.90 -13.17
C ILE A 130 1.35 -19.75 -14.17
N ARG A 131 2.28 -18.78 -14.17
CA ARG A 131 2.27 -17.66 -15.12
C ARG A 131 2.45 -18.14 -16.56
N LYS A 132 3.30 -19.14 -16.81
CA LYS A 132 3.47 -19.74 -18.15
C LYS A 132 2.17 -20.33 -18.70
N LYS A 133 1.25 -20.77 -17.82
CA LYS A 133 -0.08 -21.30 -18.21
C LYS A 133 -1.10 -20.19 -18.53
N GLN A 134 -0.78 -18.91 -18.31
CA GLN A 134 -1.66 -17.80 -18.66
C GLN A 134 -1.52 -17.44 -20.14
N ILE A 135 -2.18 -18.23 -20.99
CA ILE A 135 -2.11 -18.08 -22.46
C ILE A 135 -3.13 -17.08 -23.04
N VAL A 136 -4.15 -16.70 -22.27
CA VAL A 136 -5.19 -15.77 -22.73
C VAL A 136 -4.74 -14.35 -22.47
N SER A 137 -4.22 -13.70 -23.52
CA SER A 137 -3.76 -12.32 -23.46
C SER A 137 -4.95 -11.37 -23.44
N HIS A 138 -4.77 -10.16 -22.90
CA HIS A 138 -5.74 -9.07 -22.96
C HIS A 138 -5.02 -7.76 -23.28
N ILE A 139 -5.67 -6.85 -23.99
CA ILE A 139 -5.15 -5.53 -24.37
C ILE A 139 -5.71 -4.40 -23.50
N GLY A 140 -5.99 -4.72 -22.23
CA GLY A 140 -6.47 -3.76 -21.24
C GLY A 140 -5.43 -2.72 -20.82
N GLY A 141 -4.15 -2.85 -21.18
CA GLY A 141 -3.12 -1.86 -20.86
C GLY A 141 -3.14 -1.37 -19.39
N SER A 142 -2.78 -0.10 -19.17
CA SER A 142 -2.74 0.53 -17.85
C SER A 142 -4.09 1.12 -17.38
N LYS A 143 -5.04 1.32 -18.29
CA LYS A 143 -6.37 1.83 -17.96
C LYS A 143 -7.10 0.79 -17.10
N TYR A 144 -7.77 1.23 -16.04
CA TYR A 144 -8.50 0.31 -15.17
C TYR A 144 -9.84 -0.08 -15.77
N ASN A 145 -10.29 -1.30 -15.48
CA ASN A 145 -11.59 -1.82 -15.91
C ASN A 145 -12.78 -1.00 -15.38
N SER A 146 -12.65 -0.37 -14.20
CA SER A 146 -13.68 0.54 -13.67
C SER A 146 -13.89 1.75 -14.59
N ARG A 147 -12.79 2.35 -15.05
CA ARG A 147 -12.81 3.48 -15.98
C ARG A 147 -13.36 3.05 -17.34
N ARG A 148 -12.89 1.92 -17.89
CA ARG A 148 -13.44 1.37 -19.14
C ARG A 148 -14.96 1.19 -19.09
N ARG A 149 -15.48 0.61 -18.00
CA ARG A 149 -16.93 0.41 -17.87
C ARG A 149 -17.69 1.74 -17.77
N ALA A 150 -17.09 2.77 -17.18
CA ALA A 150 -17.68 4.10 -17.16
C ALA A 150 -17.68 4.74 -18.56
N GLU A 151 -16.58 4.63 -19.31
CA GLU A 151 -16.48 5.11 -20.70
C GLU A 151 -17.50 4.38 -21.60
N MET A 152 -17.59 3.05 -21.51
CA MET A 152 -18.58 2.26 -22.27
C MET A 152 -20.03 2.60 -21.90
N MET A 153 -20.31 2.93 -20.63
CA MET A 153 -21.63 3.41 -20.19
C MET A 153 -21.97 4.74 -20.84
N VAL A 154 -21.00 5.65 -20.96
CA VAL A 154 -21.20 6.95 -21.63
C VAL A 154 -21.46 6.75 -23.12
N GLU A 155 -20.71 5.85 -23.77
CA GLU A 155 -20.86 5.57 -25.21
C GLU A 155 -22.17 4.87 -25.58
N THR A 156 -22.60 3.90 -24.77
CA THR A 156 -23.75 3.03 -25.10
C THR A 156 -25.04 3.40 -24.37
N GLY A 157 -24.97 4.27 -23.36
CA GLY A 157 -26.07 4.56 -22.43
C GLY A 157 -26.42 3.39 -21.50
N LEU A 158 -25.74 2.24 -21.62
CA LEU A 158 -26.04 1.01 -20.90
C LEU A 158 -24.85 0.55 -20.07
N LYS A 159 -25.15 0.08 -18.86
CA LYS A 159 -24.11 -0.34 -17.92
C LYS A 159 -23.51 -1.65 -18.42
N SER A 160 -22.24 -1.60 -18.81
CA SER A 160 -21.59 -2.78 -19.36
C SER A 160 -21.33 -3.83 -18.29
N GLY A 161 -21.72 -5.06 -18.59
CA GLY A 161 -21.48 -6.26 -17.81
C GLY A 161 -20.04 -6.77 -17.86
N ARG A 162 -19.81 -7.94 -17.25
CA ARG A 162 -18.49 -8.61 -17.33
C ARG A 162 -18.23 -9.17 -18.73
N GLY A 163 -19.26 -9.61 -19.45
CA GLY A 163 -19.18 -10.13 -20.82
C GLY A 163 -18.71 -9.07 -21.80
N GLN A 164 -19.42 -7.94 -21.86
CA GLN A 164 -19.07 -6.80 -22.74
C GLN A 164 -17.64 -6.31 -22.46
N LEU A 165 -17.27 -6.18 -21.19
CA LEU A 165 -15.92 -5.74 -20.83
C LEU A 165 -14.83 -6.76 -21.25
N TYR A 166 -15.14 -8.05 -21.18
CA TYR A 166 -14.21 -9.08 -21.64
C TYR A 166 -13.95 -8.92 -23.13
N LEU A 167 -15.00 -8.84 -23.95
CA LEU A 167 -14.89 -8.62 -25.39
C LEU A 167 -14.09 -7.35 -25.71
N ALA A 168 -14.40 -6.24 -25.04
CA ALA A 168 -13.71 -4.96 -25.22
C ALA A 168 -12.22 -4.98 -24.83
N THR A 169 -11.77 -5.94 -24.01
CA THR A 169 -10.37 -6.06 -23.58
C THR A 169 -9.61 -7.17 -24.28
N HIS A 170 -10.26 -7.96 -25.13
CA HIS A 170 -9.66 -9.09 -25.87
C HIS A 170 -9.84 -8.97 -27.39
N ARG A 171 -10.31 -7.80 -27.86
CA ARG A 171 -10.40 -7.43 -29.27
C ARG A 171 -9.62 -6.16 -29.56
N ASN A 172 -8.86 -6.18 -30.65
CA ASN A 172 -8.14 -5.04 -31.20
C ASN A 172 -9.12 -4.01 -31.79
N LYS A 173 -8.61 -2.81 -32.12
CA LYS A 173 -9.42 -1.73 -32.72
C LYS A 173 -10.01 -2.10 -34.08
N ASP A 174 -9.30 -2.93 -34.84
CA ASP A 174 -9.73 -3.51 -36.12
C ASP A 174 -10.67 -4.73 -35.94
N ARG A 175 -11.08 -5.03 -34.70
CA ARG A 175 -11.90 -6.19 -34.29
C ARG A 175 -11.21 -7.55 -34.41
N SER A 176 -9.94 -7.62 -34.78
CA SER A 176 -9.17 -8.85 -34.68
C SER A 176 -8.95 -9.26 -33.22
N TYR A 177 -8.65 -10.53 -32.97
CA TYR A 177 -8.37 -11.03 -31.63
C TYR A 177 -6.89 -10.92 -31.28
N VAL A 178 -6.60 -10.76 -30.00
CA VAL A 178 -5.21 -10.60 -29.53
C VAL A 178 -4.38 -11.88 -29.70
N ASN A 179 -5.03 -13.04 -29.65
CA ASN A 179 -4.49 -14.36 -29.96
C ASN A 179 -5.64 -15.38 -30.10
N GLU A 180 -5.33 -16.58 -30.61
CA GLU A 180 -6.33 -17.65 -30.82
C GLU A 180 -7.02 -18.10 -29.52
N ALA A 181 -6.29 -18.20 -28.40
CA ALA A 181 -6.88 -18.58 -27.13
C ALA A 181 -7.94 -17.56 -26.64
N ALA A 182 -7.72 -16.26 -26.88
CA ALA A 182 -8.70 -15.22 -26.58
C ALA A 182 -9.88 -15.27 -27.56
N LYS A 183 -9.64 -15.56 -28.85
CA LYS A 183 -10.67 -15.75 -29.86
C LYS A 183 -11.66 -16.84 -29.46
N GLU A 184 -11.18 -18.03 -29.13
CA GLU A 184 -12.03 -19.17 -28.74
C GLU A 184 -12.96 -18.83 -27.57
N ILE A 185 -12.46 -18.05 -26.59
CA ILE A 185 -13.27 -17.63 -25.45
C ILE A 185 -14.27 -16.56 -25.86
N CYS A 186 -13.87 -15.57 -26.67
CA CYS A 186 -14.77 -14.53 -27.13
C CYS A 186 -15.91 -15.11 -27.97
N GLU A 187 -15.63 -16.05 -28.88
CA GLU A 187 -16.63 -16.74 -29.71
C GLU A 187 -17.62 -17.56 -28.87
N LYS A 188 -17.23 -18.03 -27.68
CA LYS A 188 -18.15 -18.66 -26.71
C LYS A 188 -18.97 -17.64 -25.92
N ILE A 189 -18.40 -16.46 -25.64
CA ILE A 189 -19.07 -15.37 -24.89
C ILE A 189 -20.15 -14.71 -25.72
N GLU A 190 -19.91 -14.42 -27.00
CA GLU A 190 -20.84 -13.68 -27.86
C GLU A 190 -22.25 -14.27 -27.99
N PRO A 191 -22.44 -15.57 -28.27
CA PRO A 191 -23.78 -16.14 -28.37
C PRO A 191 -24.48 -16.15 -27.01
N VAL A 192 -23.77 -16.48 -25.93
CA VAL A 192 -24.32 -16.49 -24.56
C VAL A 192 -24.77 -15.09 -24.15
N LEU A 193 -23.99 -14.06 -24.52
CA LEU A 193 -24.32 -12.67 -24.22
C LEU A 193 -25.54 -12.19 -25.03
N SER A 194 -25.58 -12.51 -26.33
CA SER A 194 -26.66 -12.13 -27.23
C SER A 194 -27.99 -12.81 -26.90
N GLN A 195 -27.93 -14.04 -26.40
CA GLN A 195 -29.12 -14.84 -26.03
C GLN A 195 -29.45 -14.71 -24.53
N SER A 196 -28.76 -13.85 -23.78
CA SER A 196 -28.97 -13.75 -22.34
C SER A 196 -30.34 -13.16 -22.02
N THR A 197 -31.11 -13.89 -21.21
CA THR A 197 -32.42 -13.45 -20.70
C THR A 197 -32.32 -12.73 -19.36
N VAL A 198 -31.11 -12.61 -18.80
CA VAL A 198 -30.84 -11.94 -17.52
C VAL A 198 -30.19 -10.58 -17.76
N ASP A 199 -30.31 -9.66 -16.80
CA ASP A 199 -29.60 -8.38 -16.87
C ASP A 199 -28.08 -8.59 -16.67
N GLU A 200 -27.36 -8.68 -17.78
CA GLU A 200 -25.90 -8.82 -17.81
C GLU A 200 -25.16 -7.59 -17.25
N SER A 201 -25.85 -6.47 -17.00
CA SER A 201 -25.28 -5.31 -16.31
C SER A 201 -25.02 -5.57 -14.83
N GLU A 202 -25.76 -6.54 -14.25
CA GLU A 202 -25.59 -7.00 -12.88
C GLU A 202 -24.46 -8.02 -12.78
N ILE A 203 -23.69 -7.91 -11.68
CA ILE A 203 -22.55 -8.79 -11.45
C ILE A 203 -23.06 -10.03 -10.74
N SER A 204 -23.02 -11.17 -11.41
CA SER A 204 -23.57 -12.43 -10.91
C SER A 204 -22.61 -13.60 -11.15
N PRO A 205 -22.58 -14.63 -10.29
CA PRO A 205 -21.82 -15.85 -10.57
C PRO A 205 -22.34 -16.60 -11.80
N ASN A 206 -23.59 -16.34 -12.22
CA ASN A 206 -24.26 -16.96 -13.36
C ASN A 206 -24.41 -16.02 -14.56
N ASP A 207 -23.73 -14.88 -14.57
CA ASP A 207 -23.66 -14.03 -15.77
C ASP A 207 -22.87 -14.75 -16.89
N THR A 208 -22.80 -14.13 -18.07
CA THR A 208 -22.15 -14.71 -19.24
C THR A 208 -20.73 -15.21 -18.95
N ILE A 209 -19.94 -14.47 -18.16
CA ILE A 209 -18.56 -14.86 -17.83
C ILE A 209 -18.52 -16.07 -16.90
N GLY A 210 -19.43 -16.11 -15.91
CA GLY A 210 -19.55 -17.27 -15.03
C GLY A 210 -19.99 -18.54 -15.76
N LYS A 211 -20.89 -18.42 -16.74
CA LYS A 211 -21.35 -19.54 -17.57
C LYS A 211 -20.22 -20.08 -18.47
N VAL A 212 -19.51 -19.20 -19.17
CA VAL A 212 -18.50 -19.60 -20.17
C VAL A 212 -17.20 -20.06 -19.51
N LEU A 213 -16.73 -19.33 -18.49
CA LEU A 213 -15.43 -19.57 -17.86
C LEU A 213 -15.53 -20.28 -16.51
N GLY A 214 -16.73 -20.72 -16.12
CA GLY A 214 -16.99 -21.42 -14.87
C GLY A 214 -16.86 -20.56 -13.61
N LYS A 215 -16.77 -21.22 -12.47
CA LYS A 215 -16.73 -20.58 -11.14
C LYS A 215 -15.49 -19.69 -10.95
N GLU A 216 -15.67 -18.54 -10.29
CA GLU A 216 -14.54 -17.69 -9.90
C GLU A 216 -13.64 -18.36 -8.85
N HIS A 217 -12.34 -18.11 -8.96
CA HIS A 217 -11.37 -18.46 -7.92
C HIS A 217 -11.50 -17.56 -6.69
N PHE A 218 -10.98 -18.02 -5.56
CA PHE A 218 -10.95 -17.22 -4.33
C PHE A 218 -10.08 -15.97 -4.52
N GLY A 219 -10.50 -14.85 -3.91
CA GLY A 219 -9.69 -13.63 -3.84
C GLY A 219 -9.67 -12.71 -5.08
N ARG A 220 -10.27 -13.10 -6.21
CA ARG A 220 -10.44 -12.21 -7.38
C ARG A 220 -11.71 -12.53 -8.15
N VAL A 221 -12.35 -11.51 -8.71
CA VAL A 221 -13.39 -11.67 -9.74
C VAL A 221 -12.86 -11.18 -11.10
N ARG A 222 -12.99 -12.00 -12.14
CA ARG A 222 -12.66 -11.63 -13.53
C ARG A 222 -13.43 -10.38 -13.96
N CYS A 223 -12.80 -9.56 -14.82
CA CYS A 223 -13.32 -8.30 -15.35
C CYS A 223 -13.54 -7.15 -14.33
N LEU A 224 -13.60 -7.37 -13.01
CA LEU A 224 -13.94 -6.29 -12.06
C LEU A 224 -12.77 -5.43 -11.58
N GLY A 225 -11.53 -5.85 -11.82
CA GLY A 225 -10.33 -5.08 -11.48
C GLY A 225 -9.86 -5.26 -10.03
N LEU A 226 -9.26 -4.21 -9.47
CA LEU A 226 -8.55 -4.25 -8.19
C LEU A 226 -9.50 -4.44 -6.99
N GLY A 227 -9.20 -5.43 -6.13
CA GLY A 227 -9.87 -5.61 -4.83
C GLY A 227 -11.28 -6.22 -4.89
N ALA A 228 -11.77 -6.59 -6.08
CA ALA A 228 -13.03 -7.30 -6.23
C ALA A 228 -12.87 -8.78 -5.89
N VAL A 229 -13.65 -9.26 -4.93
CA VAL A 229 -13.65 -10.66 -4.46
C VAL A 229 -15.06 -11.26 -4.55
N PRO A 230 -15.22 -12.58 -4.83
CA PRO A 230 -16.53 -13.18 -5.08
C PRO A 230 -17.58 -12.89 -4.01
N GLY A 231 -17.25 -13.07 -2.72
CA GLY A 231 -18.20 -12.90 -1.62
C GLY A 231 -18.79 -11.49 -1.48
N ARG A 232 -18.09 -10.45 -1.97
CA ARG A 232 -18.63 -9.07 -1.99
C ARG A 232 -19.28 -8.72 -3.32
N ALA A 233 -18.77 -9.29 -4.42
CA ALA A 233 -19.20 -8.97 -5.77
C ALA A 233 -20.57 -9.58 -6.10
N PHE A 234 -20.84 -10.80 -5.60
CA PHE A 234 -22.01 -11.59 -5.98
C PHE A 234 -23.18 -11.49 -5.00
N ARG A 235 -23.12 -10.60 -3.99
CA ARG A 235 -24.16 -10.30 -2.99
C ARG A 235 -25.15 -11.46 -2.79
N GLN A 236 -24.69 -12.58 -2.23
CA GLN A 236 -25.62 -13.65 -1.87
C GLN A 236 -26.47 -13.18 -0.68
N THR A 237 -27.78 -13.04 -0.89
CA THR A 237 -28.82 -12.99 0.14
C THR A 237 -28.84 -14.32 0.88
N ARG A 238 -27.97 -14.45 1.88
CA ARG A 238 -28.30 -15.20 3.09
C ARG A 238 -28.19 -14.19 4.23
N PRO A 239 -29.22 -14.03 5.09
CA PRO A 239 -29.06 -13.32 6.34
C PRO A 239 -28.20 -14.22 7.24
N HIS A 240 -26.90 -14.22 6.97
CA HIS A 240 -25.96 -14.59 7.99
C HIS A 240 -25.83 -13.34 8.86
N TYR A 241 -25.96 -13.50 10.18
CA TYR A 241 -25.62 -12.54 11.22
C TYR A 241 -24.16 -12.01 11.05
N SER A 242 -23.89 -11.22 10.01
CA SER A 242 -22.54 -10.82 9.65
C SER A 242 -22.48 -9.49 8.89
N ASP A 243 -23.42 -8.58 9.17
CA ASP A 243 -23.21 -7.14 8.91
C ASP A 243 -22.13 -6.50 9.81
N LEU A 244 -21.43 -7.33 10.60
CA LEU A 244 -20.16 -7.01 11.22
C LEU A 244 -19.17 -8.17 11.08
N ASN A 245 -18.88 -8.68 9.88
CA ASN A 245 -17.71 -9.55 9.74
C ASN A 245 -17.07 -9.52 8.34
N ALA A 246 -16.23 -8.52 8.14
CA ALA A 246 -15.00 -8.67 7.35
C ALA A 246 -13.91 -9.35 8.20
N SER A 247 -14.25 -10.45 8.87
CA SER A 247 -13.31 -11.40 9.48
C SER A 247 -14.02 -12.73 9.67
N SER A 248 -13.63 -13.74 8.90
CA SER A 248 -13.78 -15.12 9.31
C SER A 248 -12.46 -15.81 9.04
N TYR A 249 -11.60 -15.77 10.06
CA TYR A 249 -10.88 -16.94 10.49
C TYR A 249 -11.63 -17.42 11.73
N ASN A 250 -12.16 -18.63 11.71
CA ASN A 250 -12.77 -19.24 12.89
C ASN A 250 -11.69 -19.43 13.98
N ASN A 251 -11.86 -18.78 15.13
CA ASN A 251 -11.69 -19.39 16.46
C ASN A 251 -12.13 -18.40 17.55
N GLY A 252 -13.28 -18.70 18.17
CA GLY A 252 -13.97 -17.86 19.18
C GLY A 252 -13.24 -17.66 20.51
N SER A 253 -12.04 -18.21 20.71
CA SER A 253 -11.21 -17.96 21.89
C SER A 253 -10.09 -16.93 21.66
N CYS A 254 -9.73 -16.66 20.39
CA CYS A 254 -8.57 -15.84 20.07
C CYS A 254 -8.92 -14.35 19.91
N PHE A 255 -10.13 -14.00 19.48
CA PHE A 255 -10.51 -12.61 19.18
C PHE A 255 -10.56 -11.72 20.43
N SER A 256 -11.12 -12.22 21.54
CA SER A 256 -11.12 -11.50 22.82
C SER A 256 -9.70 -11.35 23.40
N GLN A 257 -8.86 -12.37 23.24
CA GLN A 257 -7.44 -12.32 23.63
C GLN A 257 -6.65 -11.32 22.77
N CYS A 258 -6.92 -11.27 21.47
CA CYS A 258 -6.22 -10.40 20.52
C CYS A 258 -6.65 -8.95 20.66
N GLN A 259 -7.93 -8.69 20.94
CA GLN A 259 -8.44 -7.34 21.25
C GLN A 259 -7.94 -6.83 22.61
N LYS A 260 -7.86 -7.71 23.63
CA LYS A 260 -7.22 -7.38 24.91
C LYS A 260 -5.73 -7.07 24.74
N LYS A 261 -5.00 -7.89 23.98
CA LYS A 261 -3.58 -7.64 23.65
C LYS A 261 -3.39 -6.35 22.85
N TYR A 262 -4.29 -6.07 21.90
CA TYR A 262 -4.28 -4.82 21.13
C TYR A 262 -4.49 -3.60 22.03
N ASN A 263 -5.48 -3.63 22.93
CA ASN A 263 -5.73 -2.54 23.88
C ASN A 263 -4.59 -2.40 24.89
N GLN A 264 -4.00 -3.49 25.37
CA GLN A 264 -2.81 -3.48 26.23
C GLN A 264 -1.60 -2.87 25.51
N MET A 265 -1.36 -3.24 24.26
CA MET A 265 -0.28 -2.70 23.45
C MET A 265 -0.50 -1.21 23.11
N LEU A 266 -1.73 -0.80 22.85
CA LEU A 266 -2.09 0.60 22.62
C LEU A 266 -1.87 1.45 23.88
N ASN A 267 -2.28 0.94 25.04
CA ASN A 267 -2.06 1.60 26.32
C ASN A 267 -0.57 1.68 26.68
N ALA A 268 0.19 0.60 26.45
CA ALA A 268 1.63 0.60 26.64
C ALA A 268 2.33 1.59 25.69
N HIS A 269 1.89 1.70 24.44
CA HIS A 269 2.43 2.68 23.48
C HIS A 269 2.15 4.12 23.92
N ASN A 270 0.95 4.41 24.40
CA ASN A 270 0.59 5.74 24.91
C ASN A 270 1.39 6.08 26.17
N GLN A 271 1.58 5.12 27.10
CA GLN A 271 2.44 5.32 28.28
C GLN A 271 3.90 5.59 27.89
N ILE A 272 4.44 4.83 26.93
CA ILE A 272 5.80 5.06 26.44
C ILE A 272 5.91 6.46 25.83
N GLN A 273 4.92 6.93 25.06
CA GLN A 273 4.92 8.29 24.51
C GLN A 273 4.88 9.38 25.58
N GLU A 274 4.05 9.22 26.61
CA GLU A 274 4.00 10.17 27.72
C GLU A 274 5.29 10.16 28.55
N ASN A 275 5.87 8.98 28.81
CA ASN A 275 7.18 8.87 29.45
C ASN A 275 8.29 9.57 28.64
N TYR A 276 8.27 9.46 27.31
CA TYR A 276 9.20 10.19 26.45
C TYR A 276 8.96 11.71 26.49
N ARG A 277 7.71 12.17 26.59
CA ARG A 277 7.39 13.59 26.78
C ARG A 277 7.88 14.11 28.12
N GLU A 278 7.65 13.37 29.21
CA GLU A 278 8.15 13.72 30.53
C GLU A 278 9.68 13.76 30.56
N MET A 279 10.35 12.77 29.98
CA MET A 279 11.81 12.75 29.88
C MET A 279 12.34 13.98 29.11
N MET A 280 11.71 14.35 28.00
CA MET A 280 12.07 15.55 27.24
C MET A 280 11.85 16.85 28.05
N ASN A 281 10.77 16.92 28.83
CA ASN A 281 10.49 18.05 29.70
C ASN A 281 11.51 18.16 30.84
N ILE A 282 11.87 17.05 31.49
CA ILE A 282 12.89 17.01 32.54
C ILE A 282 14.26 17.43 31.96
N ASN A 283 14.64 16.90 30.80
CA ASN A 283 15.89 17.28 30.16
C ASN A 283 15.93 18.78 29.82
N THR A 284 14.80 19.33 29.37
CA THR A 284 14.64 20.77 29.12
C THR A 284 14.77 21.59 30.41
N GLN A 285 14.16 21.14 31.51
CA GLN A 285 14.27 21.81 32.81
C GLN A 285 15.70 21.78 33.35
N MET A 286 16.41 20.64 33.23
CA MET A 286 17.81 20.53 33.61
C MET A 286 18.71 21.46 32.79
N MET A 287 18.49 21.54 31.47
CA MET A 287 19.21 22.49 30.62
C MET A 287 18.98 23.93 31.04
N ASN A 288 17.74 24.30 31.37
CA ASN A 288 17.40 25.64 31.84
C ASN A 288 18.03 25.95 33.21
N ALA A 289 17.99 25.00 34.15
CA ALA A 289 18.60 25.15 35.47
C ALA A 289 20.13 25.29 35.38
N ASN A 290 20.79 24.47 34.55
CA ASN A 290 22.22 24.59 34.29
C ASN A 290 22.54 25.96 33.68
N THR A 291 21.73 26.45 32.74
CA THR A 291 21.90 27.78 32.15
C THR A 291 21.80 28.89 33.21
N GLN A 292 20.82 28.80 34.11
CA GLN A 292 20.64 29.77 35.20
C GLN A 292 21.81 29.73 36.19
N MET A 293 22.26 28.54 36.58
CA MET A 293 23.40 28.36 37.49
C MET A 293 24.69 28.92 36.88
N MET A 294 24.94 28.63 35.60
CA MET A 294 26.09 29.17 34.88
C MET A 294 26.05 30.71 34.80
N ASN A 295 24.87 31.29 34.55
CA ASN A 295 24.70 32.74 34.58
C ASN A 295 24.96 33.34 35.97
N ALA A 296 24.46 32.71 37.04
CA ALA A 296 24.71 33.17 38.41
C ALA A 296 26.20 33.09 38.79
N PHE A 297 26.87 32.00 38.40
CA PHE A 297 28.31 31.82 38.63
C PHE A 297 29.14 32.87 37.88
N LYS A 298 28.76 33.17 36.63
CA LYS A 298 29.36 34.26 35.83
C LYS A 298 29.22 35.61 36.53
N VAL A 299 28.03 35.94 37.05
CA VAL A 299 27.79 37.19 37.80
C VAL A 299 28.64 37.25 39.06
N HIS A 300 28.74 36.16 39.82
CA HIS A 300 29.55 36.10 41.03
C HIS A 300 31.05 36.35 40.75
N MET A 301 31.60 35.72 39.70
CA MET A 301 32.99 35.93 39.28
C MET A 301 33.25 37.39 38.89
N ILE A 302 32.35 38.00 38.12
CA ILE A 302 32.45 39.42 37.75
C ILE A 302 32.38 40.31 39.00
N MET A 303 31.52 39.99 39.97
CA MET A 303 31.40 40.77 41.21
C MET A 303 32.63 40.68 42.12
N LYS A 304 33.32 39.54 42.15
CA LYS A 304 34.51 39.32 43.01
C LYS A 304 35.80 39.81 42.37
N GLU A 305 35.98 39.57 41.08
CA GLU A 305 37.25 39.79 40.36
C GLU A 305 37.19 40.96 39.36
N GLY A 306 36.02 41.62 39.22
CA GLY A 306 35.79 42.73 38.27
C GLY A 306 35.73 42.32 36.80
N ARG A 307 36.09 41.07 36.47
CA ARG A 307 36.06 40.49 35.11
C ARG A 307 35.99 38.97 35.17
N ILE A 308 35.71 38.32 34.04
CA ILE A 308 35.78 36.86 33.91
C ILE A 308 37.25 36.47 33.64
N PRO A 309 37.88 35.61 34.46
CA PRO A 309 39.24 35.14 34.19
C PRO A 309 39.34 34.44 32.83
N GLU A 310 40.43 34.67 32.10
CA GLU A 310 40.62 34.16 30.73
C GLU A 310 40.54 32.63 30.64
N GLU A 311 41.00 31.94 31.68
CA GLU A 311 40.92 30.48 31.84
C GLU A 311 39.49 29.92 31.83
N PHE A 312 38.48 30.74 32.17
CA PHE A 312 37.06 30.34 32.18
C PHE A 312 36.25 30.93 31.01
N ALA A 313 36.84 31.77 30.16
CA ALA A 313 36.13 32.47 29.09
C ALA A 313 35.46 31.52 28.08
N GLY A 314 36.08 30.37 27.80
CA GLY A 314 35.55 29.35 26.89
C GLY A 314 34.30 28.62 27.38
N ILE A 315 34.03 28.63 28.69
CA ILE A 315 32.93 27.87 29.30
C ILE A 315 31.57 28.56 29.08
N PHE A 316 31.56 29.88 28.86
CA PHE A 316 30.33 30.67 28.70
C PHE A 316 29.93 30.94 27.25
N VAL A 317 30.57 30.29 26.27
CA VAL A 317 30.28 30.44 24.84
C VAL A 317 29.18 29.44 24.45
N SER A 318 28.00 29.92 24.05
CA SER A 318 26.91 29.05 23.58
C SER A 318 27.23 28.43 22.20
N PRO A 319 26.84 27.17 21.92
CA PRO A 319 27.01 26.58 20.59
C PRO A 319 26.06 27.23 19.56
N PRO A 320 26.44 27.31 18.27
CA PRO A 320 25.59 27.89 17.23
C PRO A 320 24.35 27.03 16.98
N HIS A 321 23.16 27.65 16.99
CA HIS A 321 21.90 27.01 16.63
C HIS A 321 21.92 26.53 15.17
N SER A 322 21.70 25.23 14.96
CA SER A 322 21.43 24.68 13.63
C SER A 322 20.06 25.15 13.14
N THR A 323 20.08 26.06 12.17
CA THR A 323 18.86 26.62 11.56
C THR A 323 18.22 25.58 10.64
N VAL A 324 17.06 25.04 11.03
CA VAL A 324 16.23 24.19 10.17
C VAL A 324 15.69 25.03 9.00
N ARG A 325 16.23 24.84 7.79
CA ARG A 325 15.70 25.45 6.55
C ARG A 325 14.30 24.91 6.26
N LYS A 326 13.28 25.78 6.31
CA LYS A 326 11.98 25.54 5.68
C LYS A 326 12.15 25.55 4.15
N VAL A 327 11.84 24.44 3.48
CA VAL A 327 11.77 24.35 2.01
C VAL A 327 10.30 24.30 1.58
N HIS A 328 10.06 24.94 0.44
CA HIS A 328 8.82 25.55 -0.03
C HIS A 328 7.59 24.66 -0.27
N ASN A 329 6.44 25.34 -0.21
CA ASN A 329 5.13 24.92 -0.68
C ASN A 329 5.15 24.51 -2.16
N PHE A 330 4.50 23.39 -2.48
CA PHE A 330 3.92 23.15 -3.80
C PHE A 330 2.52 22.54 -3.62
N LEU A 331 1.53 23.20 -4.23
CA LEU A 331 0.13 22.79 -4.31
C LEU A 331 -0.06 21.67 -5.34
N ILE A 332 -0.79 20.61 -4.96
CA ILE A 332 -1.71 19.84 -5.82
C ILE A 332 -2.94 19.50 -4.99
#